data_AF-A0A936IGB6-F1
#
_entry.id   AF-A0A936IGB6-F1
#
_cell.length_a   1.000
_cell.length_b   1.000
_cell.length_c   1.000
_cell.angle_alpha   90.00
_cell.angle_beta   90.00
_cell.angle_gamma   90.00
#
_symmetry.space_group_name_H-M   'P 1'
#
loop_
_entity.id
_entity.type
_entity.pdbx_description
1 polymer ?
#
loop_
_entity_poly.entity_id
_entity_poly.type
_entity_poly.pdbx_seq_one_letter_code
_entity_poly.pdbx_strand_id
1 'polypeptide(L)'
;MSNTATQNAANTNYYTSTQFGTTVPYDQINSPGAYVCQWSGHLLRVPEDGVAAGRSPMVNIVGSEPLFVTKISDNPWITLTKARLVAANFDLNVNF
;
A
#
# COMPACT_ATOMS: atom_id res chain seq x y z
N MET A 1 -11.02 51.75 -8.96
CA MET A 1 -9.89 51.42 -8.06
C MET A 1 -10.21 50.10 -7.43
N SER A 2 -9.43 49.10 -7.81
CA SER A 2 -9.51 47.68 -7.46
C SER A 2 -9.14 47.47 -6.00
N ASN A 3 -9.97 46.73 -5.26
CA ASN A 3 -9.59 46.10 -4.00
C ASN A 3 -9.83 44.59 -4.15
N THR A 4 -8.84 43.90 -4.72
CA THR A 4 -8.80 42.44 -4.71
C THR A 4 -8.07 42.04 -3.43
N ALA A 5 -8.84 41.63 -2.41
CA ALA A 5 -8.27 41.00 -1.24
C ALA A 5 -7.62 39.66 -1.67
N THR A 6 -6.36 39.54 -1.31
CA THR A 6 -5.44 38.45 -1.60
C THR A 6 -6.01 37.12 -1.09
N GLN A 7 -6.01 36.12 -1.97
CA GLN A 7 -6.56 34.79 -1.72
C GLN A 7 -5.81 34.08 -0.57
N ASN A 8 -6.61 33.45 0.29
CA ASN A 8 -6.22 32.70 1.47
C ASN A 8 -5.16 31.62 1.17
N ALA A 9 -4.18 31.53 2.07
CA ALA A 9 -3.16 30.49 2.07
C ALA A 9 -3.79 29.09 2.00
N ALA A 10 -3.27 28.28 1.07
CA ALA A 10 -3.75 26.97 0.70
C ALA A 10 -3.77 25.99 1.90
N ASN A 11 -4.97 25.66 2.38
CA ASN A 11 -5.21 24.41 3.10
C ASN A 11 -5.20 23.27 2.08
N THR A 12 -4.00 22.86 1.66
CA THR A 12 -3.82 21.60 0.94
C THR A 12 -4.09 20.48 1.93
N ASN A 13 -5.35 20.08 2.04
CA ASN A 13 -5.72 18.85 2.70
C ASN A 13 -5.08 17.72 1.88
N TYR A 14 -3.93 17.21 2.33
CA TYR A 14 -3.40 15.93 1.87
C TYR A 14 -4.35 14.85 2.39
N TYR A 15 -5.51 14.71 1.74
CA TYR A 15 -6.23 13.46 1.77
C TYR A 15 -5.33 12.47 1.03
N THR A 16 -4.42 11.82 1.75
CA THR A 16 -3.83 10.58 1.26
C THR A 16 -5.02 9.66 1.05
N SER A 17 -5.41 9.46 -0.21
CA SER A 17 -6.46 8.50 -0.53
C SER A 17 -5.97 7.15 -0.06
N THR A 18 -6.47 6.73 1.10
CA THR A 18 -6.10 5.47 1.73
C THR A 18 -6.73 4.35 0.93
N GLN A 19 -6.07 3.93 -0.15
CA GLN A 19 -6.56 2.91 -1.08
C GLN A 19 -6.27 1.51 -0.54
N PHE A 20 -7.08 1.07 0.43
CA PHE A 20 -7.11 -0.33 0.87
C PHE A 20 -7.92 -1.19 -0.10
N GLY A 21 -7.59 -2.48 -0.19
CA GLY A 21 -8.21 -3.40 -1.15
C GLY A 21 -7.73 -3.20 -2.59
N THR A 22 -6.81 -2.28 -2.84
CA THR A 22 -6.22 -2.09 -4.18
C THR A 22 -5.23 -3.20 -4.45
N THR A 23 -5.40 -3.84 -5.61
CA THR A 23 -4.51 -4.91 -6.08
C THR A 23 -3.60 -4.34 -7.16
N VAL A 24 -2.30 -4.56 -7.00
CA VAL A 24 -1.27 -4.11 -7.95
C VAL A 24 -0.28 -5.23 -8.23
N PRO A 25 0.39 -5.22 -9.39
CA PRO A 25 1.57 -6.04 -9.60
C PRO A 25 2.64 -5.78 -8.53
N TYR A 26 3.35 -6.82 -8.11
CA TYR A 26 4.37 -6.77 -7.06
C TYR A 26 5.49 -5.77 -7.36
N ASP A 27 5.89 -5.67 -8.62
CA ASP A 27 6.91 -4.76 -9.13
C ASP A 27 6.44 -3.29 -9.19
N GLN A 28 5.14 -3.04 -9.01
CA GLN A 28 4.55 -1.70 -9.03
C GLN A 28 4.19 -1.16 -7.63
N ILE A 29 4.63 -1.84 -6.57
CA ILE A 29 4.45 -1.32 -5.20
C ILE A 29 5.24 -0.01 -5.05
N ASN A 30 4.51 1.09 -4.85
CA ASN A 30 5.04 2.44 -4.76
C ASN A 30 4.64 3.17 -3.47
N SER A 31 3.99 2.47 -2.53
CA SER A 31 3.68 3.02 -1.21
C SER A 31 4.00 2.02 -0.10
N PRO A 32 4.43 2.50 1.09
CA PRO A 32 4.64 1.64 2.23
C PRO A 32 3.32 1.05 2.71
N GLY A 33 3.38 -0.13 3.32
CA GLY A 33 2.21 -0.76 3.89
C GLY A 33 2.34 -2.26 4.09
N ALA A 34 1.23 -2.85 4.51
CA ALA A 34 1.02 -4.29 4.60
C ALA A 34 0.18 -4.75 3.40
N TYR A 35 0.67 -5.79 2.72
CA TYR A 35 0.08 -6.34 1.52
C TYR A 35 -0.10 -7.86 1.65
N VAL A 36 -1.11 -8.42 1.00
CA VAL A 36 -1.29 -9.87 0.90
C VAL A 36 -0.89 -10.33 -0.49
N CYS A 37 0.01 -11.32 -0.56
CA CYS A 37 0.40 -11.96 -1.81
C CYS A 37 -0.72 -12.88 -2.29
N GLN A 38 -1.32 -12.63 -3.45
CA GLN A 38 -2.49 -13.42 -3.89
C GLN A 38 -2.13 -14.87 -4.22
N TRP A 39 -0.89 -15.14 -4.63
CA TRP A 39 -0.45 -16.49 -5.02
C TRP A 39 -0.20 -17.43 -3.83
N SER A 40 0.19 -16.90 -2.67
CA SER A 40 0.55 -17.71 -1.50
C SER A 40 -0.26 -17.41 -0.25
N GLY A 41 -0.99 -16.29 -0.24
CA GLY A 41 -1.65 -15.76 0.94
C GLY A 41 -0.69 -15.25 2.01
N HIS A 42 0.58 -15.00 1.70
CA HIS A 42 1.57 -14.46 2.65
C HIS A 42 1.38 -12.97 2.91
N LEU A 43 1.81 -12.51 4.10
CA LEU A 43 1.88 -11.09 4.45
C LEU A 43 3.22 -10.52 4.00
N LEU A 44 3.16 -9.56 3.08
CA LEU A 44 4.28 -8.74 2.68
C LEU A 44 4.25 -7.41 3.47
N ARG A 45 5.34 -7.11 4.16
CA ARG A 45 5.52 -5.85 4.90
C ARG A 45 6.50 -4.96 4.15
N VAL A 46 6.05 -3.78 3.76
CA VAL A 46 6.83 -2.82 2.99
C VAL A 46 7.03 -1.57 3.84
N PRO A 47 8.19 -1.38 4.51
CA PRO A 47 8.51 -0.17 5.24
C PRO A 47 8.77 1.01 4.30
N GLU A 48 8.82 2.24 4.83
CA GLU A 48 9.08 3.47 4.05
C GLU A 48 10.37 3.38 3.23
N ASP A 49 11.44 2.87 3.85
CA ASP A 49 12.74 2.65 3.18
C ASP A 49 12.68 1.64 2.03
N GLY A 50 11.67 0.75 2.04
CA GLY A 50 11.46 -0.27 1.02
C GLY A 50 10.88 0.26 -0.28
N VAL A 51 10.49 1.53 -0.31
CA VAL A 51 9.81 2.19 -1.45
C VAL A 51 10.55 3.43 -1.93
N ALA A 52 11.68 3.75 -1.30
CA ALA A 52 12.49 4.90 -1.67
C ALA A 52 13.00 4.78 -3.13
N ALA A 53 12.90 5.88 -3.88
CA ALA A 53 13.32 5.92 -5.28
C ALA A 53 14.76 5.44 -5.46
N GLY A 54 14.98 4.51 -6.40
CA GLY A 54 16.28 3.89 -6.67
C GLY A 54 16.58 2.62 -5.85
N ARG A 55 15.70 2.24 -4.91
CA ARG A 55 15.70 0.89 -4.34
C ARG A 55 14.62 0.07 -5.02
N SER A 56 15.00 -0.83 -5.93
CA SER A 56 14.11 -1.94 -6.32
C SER A 56 13.55 -2.60 -5.05
N PRO A 57 12.34 -3.20 -5.09
CA PRO A 57 11.81 -3.93 -3.95
C PRO A 57 12.90 -4.79 -3.32
N MET A 58 13.04 -4.74 -1.99
CA MET A 58 14.20 -5.35 -1.31
C MET A 58 14.37 -6.84 -1.64
N VAL A 59 13.30 -7.49 -2.10
CA VAL A 59 13.28 -8.84 -2.64
C VAL A 59 12.80 -8.78 -4.09
N ASN A 60 13.51 -9.43 -5.01
CA ASN A 60 13.01 -9.63 -6.38
C ASN A 60 12.40 -11.03 -6.45
N ILE A 61 11.10 -11.13 -6.72
CA ILE A 61 10.40 -12.40 -6.86
C ILE A 61 10.02 -12.55 -8.34
N VAL A 62 10.49 -13.62 -8.98
CA VAL A 62 10.21 -13.90 -10.38
C VAL A 62 9.44 -15.22 -10.46
N GLY A 63 8.34 -15.22 -11.21
CA GLY A 63 7.51 -16.38 -11.47
C GLY A 63 7.12 -16.46 -12.95
N SER A 64 6.47 -17.55 -13.33
CA SER A 64 5.92 -17.73 -14.68
C SER A 64 4.69 -16.86 -14.95
N GLU A 65 4.02 -16.41 -13.88
CA GLU A 65 2.79 -15.60 -13.94
C GLU A 65 2.99 -14.24 -13.25
N PRO A 66 2.21 -13.21 -13.62
CA PRO A 66 2.23 -11.93 -12.92
C PRO A 66 1.91 -12.07 -11.44
N LEU A 67 2.79 -11.58 -10.57
CA LEU A 67 2.63 -11.65 -9.13
C LEU A 67 1.83 -10.46 -8.63
N PHE A 68 0.62 -10.69 -8.13
CA PHE A 68 -0.25 -9.63 -7.61
C PHE A 68 -0.26 -9.58 -6.08
N VAL A 69 -0.31 -8.36 -5.56
CA VAL A 69 -0.46 -8.09 -4.13
C VAL A 69 -1.61 -7.14 -3.87
N THR A 70 -2.32 -7.32 -2.75
CA THR A 70 -3.42 -6.44 -2.33
C THR A 70 -3.07 -5.69 -1.07
N LYS A 71 -3.16 -4.36 -1.07
CA LYS A 71 -2.87 -3.53 0.11
C LYS A 71 -3.98 -3.65 1.15
N ILE A 72 -3.63 -3.98 2.38
CA ILE A 72 -4.59 -4.10 3.50
C ILE A 72 -4.36 -3.07 4.61
N SER A 73 -3.18 -2.43 4.67
CA SER A 73 -2.92 -1.35 5.63
C SER A 73 -1.77 -0.46 5.16
N ASP A 74 -1.78 0.81 5.56
CA ASP A 74 -0.63 1.71 5.40
C ASP A 74 0.42 1.46 6.48
N ASN A 75 0.04 0.85 7.61
CA ASN A 75 0.98 0.45 8.64
C ASN A 75 1.57 -0.93 8.29
N PRO A 76 2.86 -1.02 7.90
CA PRO A 76 3.50 -2.31 7.59
C PRO A 76 3.57 -3.22 8.83
N TRP A 77 3.48 -2.63 10.01
CA TRP A 77 3.61 -3.29 11.30
C TRP A 77 2.28 -3.63 11.96
N ILE A 78 1.17 -3.59 11.22
CA ILE A 78 -0.14 -4.07 11.68
C ILE A 78 -0.03 -5.45 12.34
N THR A 79 -0.76 -5.66 13.43
CA THR A 79 -0.75 -6.95 14.15
C THR A 79 -1.34 -8.04 13.28
N LEU A 80 -0.87 -9.28 13.43
CA LEU A 80 -1.34 -10.40 12.61
C LEU A 80 -2.86 -10.58 12.72
N THR A 81 -3.42 -10.58 13.93
CA THR A 81 -4.87 -10.69 14.14
C THR A 81 -5.66 -9.65 13.36
N LYS A 82 -5.21 -8.38 13.37
CA LYS A 82 -5.88 -7.30 12.64
C LYS A 82 -5.69 -7.45 11.12
N ALA A 83 -4.51 -7.86 10.68
CA ALA A 83 -4.23 -8.11 9.27
C ALA A 83 -5.12 -9.23 8.71
N ARG A 84 -5.29 -10.34 9.44
CA ARG A 84 -6.21 -11.43 9.06
C ARG A 84 -7.65 -10.95 8.95
N LEU A 85 -8.11 -10.16 9.92
CA LEU A 85 -9.47 -9.59 9.92
C LEU A 85 -9.71 -8.69 8.70
N VAL A 86 -8.77 -7.79 8.38
CA VAL A 86 -8.89 -6.90 7.24
C VAL A 86 -8.79 -7.65 5.92
N ALA A 87 -7.88 -8.62 5.80
CA ALA A 87 -7.77 -9.46 4.62
C ALA A 87 -9.05 -10.26 4.35
N ALA A 88 -9.70 -10.78 5.41
CA ALA A 88 -10.99 -11.46 5.29
C ALA A 88 -12.10 -10.54 4.78
N ASN A 89 -12.12 -9.26 5.17
CA ASN A 89 -13.09 -8.28 4.64
C ASN A 89 -12.93 -8.00 3.14
N PHE A 90 -11.79 -8.37 2.55
CA PHE A 90 -11.51 -8.26 1.11
C PHE A 90 -11.54 -9.62 0.40
N ASP A 91 -12.06 -10.68 1.06
CA ASP A 91 -12.11 -12.05 0.53
C ASP A 91 -10.74 -12.59 0.07
N LEU A 92 -9.66 -12.15 0.71
CA LEU A 92 -8.30 -12.58 0.38
C LEU A 92 -7.97 -13.90 1.08
N ASN A 93 -7.23 -14.76 0.38
CA ASN A 93 -6.67 -15.98 0.98
C ASN A 93 -5.52 -15.63 1.94
N VAL A 94 -5.54 -16.17 3.17
CA VAL A 94 -4.60 -15.80 4.23
C VAL A 94 -3.89 -17.04 4.79
N ASN A 95 -2.56 -17.03 4.76
CA ASN A 95 -1.68 -18.13 5.19
C ASN A 95 -0.56 -17.68 6.16
N PHE A 96 -0.74 -16.57 6.88
CA PHE A 96 0.21 -16.02 7.87
C PHE A 96 -0.48 -15.72 9.20
#